data_AF-A0A2P5L3U3-F1
#
_entry.id   AF-A0A2P5L3U3-F1
#
_cell.length_a   1.000
_cell.length_b   1.000
_cell.length_c   1.000
_cell.angle_alpha   90.00
_cell.angle_beta   90.00
_cell.angle_gamma   90.00
#
_symmetry.space_group_name_H-M   'P 1'
#
loop_
_entity.id
_entity.type
_entity.pdbx_description
1 polymer ?
#
loop_
_entity_poly.entity_id
_entity_poly.type
_entity_poly.pdbx_seq_one_letter_code
_entity_poly.pdbx_strand_id
1 'polypeptide(L)' 'MINENSNPAHKAITKDDLLAHIRQMLNEIQYGSIEIVIHDGKVVQIERKEKLRP' A
#
# COMPACT_ATOMS: atom_id res chain seq x y z
N MET A 1 17.05 15.35 30.19
CA MET A 1 15.83 14.53 30.12
C MET A 1 15.79 13.90 28.74
N ILE A 2 16.11 12.61 28.67
CA ILE A 2 15.96 11.80 27.47
C ILE A 2 14.49 11.38 27.36
N ASN A 3 13.82 11.75 26.27
CA ASN A 3 12.53 11.14 25.90
C ASN A 3 12.74 10.38 24.59
N GLU A 4 13.28 9.17 24.73
CA GLU A 4 13.15 8.11 23.73
C GLU A 4 11.74 7.55 23.80
N ASN A 5 10.82 7.99 22.93
CA ASN A 5 9.66 7.16 22.61
C ASN A 5 9.03 7.39 21.23
N SER A 6 9.83 7.71 20.22
CA SER A 6 9.43 7.48 18.84
C SER A 6 9.82 6.05 18.46
N ASN A 7 9.08 5.07 18.97
CA ASN A 7 9.12 3.69 18.50
C ASN A 7 8.48 3.64 17.09
N PRO A 8 9.24 3.48 15.99
CA PRO A 8 8.72 3.57 14.64
C PRO A 8 7.90 2.33 14.22
N ALA A 9 7.80 1.32 15.09
CA ALA A 9 7.27 0.00 14.73
C ALA A 9 5.73 -0.10 14.60
N HIS A 10 4.97 0.95 14.96
CA HIS A 10 3.50 0.96 14.87
C HIS A 10 2.98 2.26 14.24
N LYS A 11 3.61 2.73 13.15
CA LYS A 11 2.98 3.80 12.35
C LYS A 11 1.70 3.22 11.72
N ALA A 12 0.55 3.59 12.27
CA ALA A 12 -0.73 3.28 11.65
C ALA A 12 -0.71 3.80 10.22
N ILE A 13 -0.91 2.90 9.24
CA ILE A 13 -0.97 3.28 7.84
C ILE A 13 -2.15 4.24 7.67
N THR A 14 -1.86 5.48 7.32
CA THR A 14 -2.91 6.47 7.07
C THR A 14 -3.53 6.23 5.69
N LYS A 15 -4.71 6.82 5.45
CA LYS A 15 -5.32 6.78 4.12
C LYS A 15 -4.41 7.43 3.06
N ASP A 16 -3.65 8.45 3.44
CA ASP A 16 -2.72 9.13 2.52
C ASP A 16 -1.53 8.25 2.17
N ASP A 17 -0.97 7.53 3.15
CA ASP A 17 0.09 6.54 2.91
C ASP A 17 -0.40 5.44 1.94
N LEU A 18 -1.66 4.99 2.10
CA LEU A 18 -2.28 4.00 1.23
C LEU A 18 -2.49 4.52 -0.20
N LEU A 19 -2.99 5.75 -0.36
CA LEU A 19 -3.16 6.37 -1.67
C LEU A 19 -1.81 6.58 -2.38
N ALA A 20 -0.77 6.96 -1.64
CA ALA A 20 0.58 7.06 -2.18
C ALA A 20 1.08 5.70 -2.68
N HIS A 21 0.86 4.64 -1.90
CA HIS A 21 1.24 3.28 -2.28
C HIS A 21 0.49 2.79 -3.54
N ILE A 22 -0.82 3.03 -3.63
CA ILE A 22 -1.62 2.68 -4.82
C ILE A 22 -1.12 3.44 -6.05
N ARG A 23 -0.85 4.76 -5.93
CA ARG A 23 -0.28 5.55 -7.03
C ARG A 23 1.05 5.00 -7.51
N GLN A 24 1.92 4.60 -6.58
CA GLN A 24 3.20 4.00 -6.93
C GLN A 24 3.02 2.70 -7.71
N MET A 25 2.18 1.78 -7.24
CA MET A 25 1.92 0.52 -7.95
C MET A 25 1.36 0.74 -9.35
N LEU A 26 0.46 1.72 -9.53
CA LEU A 26 -0.08 2.10 -10.84
C LEU A 26 0.99 2.63 -11.79
N ASN A 27 2.01 3.32 -11.29
CA ASN A 27 3.12 3.82 -12.11
C ASN A 27 4.11 2.73 -12.50
N GLU A 28 4.27 1.70 -11.67
CA GLU A 28 5.23 0.63 -11.88
C GLU A 28 4.71 -0.52 -12.74
N ILE A 29 3.39 -0.74 -12.75
CA ILE A 29 2.80 -1.84 -13.51
C ILE A 29 2.83 -1.54 -15.01
N GLN A 30 3.54 -2.38 -15.75
CA GLN A 30 3.62 -2.25 -17.22
C GLN A 30 2.53 -3.11 -17.91
N TYR A 31 2.31 -4.33 -17.42
CA TYR A 31 1.31 -5.24 -17.95
C TYR A 31 0.68 -6.05 -16.82
N GLY A 32 -0.64 -5.97 -16.66
CA GLY A 32 -1.32 -6.72 -15.62
C GLY A 32 -2.54 -6.02 -15.03
N SER A 33 -2.85 -6.38 -13.79
CA SER A 33 -3.91 -5.75 -13.00
C SER A 33 -3.47 -5.51 -11.55
N ILE A 34 -4.08 -4.51 -10.92
CA ILE A 34 -4.06 -4.31 -9.47
C ILE A 34 -5.50 -4.49 -8.98
N GLU A 35 -5.71 -5.38 -8.02
CA GLU A 35 -7.00 -5.68 -7.42
C GLU A 35 -7.00 -5.20 -5.96
N ILE A 36 -8.02 -4.42 -5.58
CA ILE A 36 -8.17 -3.86 -4.23
C ILE A 36 -9.49 -4.36 -3.65
N VAL A 37 -9.44 -4.97 -2.47
CA VAL A 37 -10.62 -5.47 -1.77
C VAL A 37 -10.93 -4.57 -0.58
N ILE A 38 -12.17 -4.11 -0.49
CA ILE A 38 -12.67 -3.23 0.56
C ILE A 38 -13.79 -3.93 1.31
N HIS A 39 -13.65 -4.07 2.62
CA HIS A 39 -14.72 -4.49 3.53
C HIS A 39 -14.89 -3.43 4.62
N ASP A 40 -16.14 -3.08 4.95
CA ASP A 40 -16.47 -2.09 5.99
C ASP A 40 -15.73 -0.75 5.84
N GLY A 41 -15.56 -0.30 4.58
CA GLY A 41 -14.87 0.96 4.26
C GLY A 41 -13.36 0.94 4.51
N LYS A 42 -12.77 -0.23 4.76
CA LYS A 42 -11.34 -0.44 4.96
C LYS A 42 -10.78 -1.33 3.85
N VAL A 43 -9.62 -0.96 3.33
CA VAL A 43 -8.88 -1.84 2.42
C VAL A 43 -8.34 -3.02 3.23
N VAL A 44 -8.73 -4.22 2.83
CA VAL A 44 -8.33 -5.46 3.50
C VAL A 44 -7.30 -6.25 2.70
N GLN A 45 -7.20 -5.98 1.39
CA GLN A 45 -6.28 -6.67 0.50
C GLN A 45 -5.95 -5.81 -0.72
N ILE A 46 -4.69 -5.91 -1.16
CA ILE A 46 -4.24 -5.39 -2.45
C ILE A 46 -3.38 -6.47 -3.11
N GLU A 47 -3.74 -6.87 -4.33
CA GLU A 47 -2.98 -7.81 -5.14
C GLU A 47 -2.49 -7.13 -6.42
N ARG A 48 -1.24 -7.40 -6.81
CA ARG A 48 -0.67 -7.00 -8.10
C ARG A 48 -0.40 -8.26 -8.92
N LYS A 49 -1.04 -8.36 -10.09
CA LYS A 49 -0.87 -9.47 -11.03
C LYS A 49 -0.14 -8.95 -12.26
N GLU A 50 1.15 -9.23 -12.37
CA GLU A 50 1.94 -8.86 -13.54
C GLU A 50 2.01 -10.00 -14.55
N LYS A 51 1.95 -9.65 -15.83
CA LYS A 51 2.24 -10.58 -16.92
C LYS A 51 3.61 -10.27 -17.47
N LEU A 52 4.61 -11.04 -17.04
CA LEU A 52 5.93 -11.05 -17.67
C LEU A 52 5.78 -11.60 -19.09
N ARG A 53 6.02 -10.74 -20.08
CA ARG A 53 6.25 -11.15 -21.46
C ARG A 53 7.76 -11.03 -21.71
N PRO A 54 8.44 -12.07 -22.21
CA PRO A 54 9.85 -12.00 -22.61
C PRO A 54 10.05 -11.07 -23.81
#